data_AF-A0A498T0G4-F1
#
_entry.id   AF-A0A498T0G4-F1
#
_cell.length_a   1.000
_cell.length_b   1.000
_cell.length_c   1.000
_cell.angle_alpha   90.00
_cell.angle_beta   90.00
_cell.angle_gamma   90.00
#
_symmetry.space_group_name_H-M   'P 1'
#
loop_
_entity.id
_entity.type
_entity.pdbx_description
1 polymer ?
#
loop_
_entity_poly.entity_id
_entity_poly.type
_entity_poly.pdbx_seq_one_letter_code
_entity_poly.pdbx_strand_id
1 'polypeptide(L)' 'ARIIYDDFISILSAKEVSLDSHVREAINNDMIHPTVHMFDEAQYQIYTLMQRDSYPRFIASTMYKRILDSYGQMEEL' A
#
# COMPACT_ATOMS: atom_id res chain seq x y z
N ALA A 1 11.21 -10.70 -4.99
CA ALA A 1 11.05 -10.84 -3.53
C ALA A 1 11.96 -9.90 -2.74
N ARG A 2 13.30 -10.00 -2.86
CA ARG A 2 14.27 -9.23 -2.04
C ARG A 2 14.03 -7.71 -1.97
N ILE A 3 13.84 -7.06 -3.12
CA ILE A 3 13.62 -5.60 -3.17
C ILE A 3 12.38 -5.20 -2.37
N ILE A 4 11.26 -5.91 -2.56
CA ILE A 4 10.01 -5.63 -1.84
C ILE A 4 10.21 -5.87 -0.33
N TYR A 5 10.91 -6.94 0.03
CA TYR A 5 11.20 -7.27 1.42
C TYR A 5 12.04 -6.18 2.11
N ASP A 6 13.17 -5.83 1.49
CA ASP A 6 14.14 -4.88 2.07
C ASP A 6 13.54 -3.47 2.18
N ASP A 7 12.73 -3.06 1.20
CA ASP A 7 12.12 -1.72 1.22
C ASP A 7 10.86 -1.66 2.09
N PHE A 8 9.99 -2.67 2.13
CA PHE A 8 8.64 -2.51 2.71
C PHE A 8 8.32 -3.44 3.88
N ILE A 9 8.99 -4.59 4.00
CA ILE A 9 8.67 -5.60 5.03
C ILE A 9 9.66 -5.57 6.20
N SER A 10 10.93 -5.30 5.91
CA SER A 10 11.99 -5.22 6.91
C SER A 10 11.71 -4.12 7.93
N ILE A 11 11.76 -4.48 9.22
CA ILE A 11 11.61 -3.53 10.35
C ILE A 11 12.73 -2.49 10.44
N LEU A 12 13.79 -2.67 9.65
CA LEU A 12 14.91 -1.73 9.56
C LEU A 12 14.74 -0.75 8.40
N SER A 13 13.69 -0.91 7.58
CA SER A 13 13.45 -0.05 6.43
C SER A 13 12.82 1.27 6.82
N ALA A 14 13.29 2.35 6.21
CA ALA A 14 12.65 3.66 6.30
C ALA A 14 11.26 3.71 5.64
N LYS A 15 10.94 2.74 4.76
CA LYS A 15 9.65 2.62 4.08
C LYS A 15 8.82 1.43 4.58
N GLU A 16 9.13 0.91 5.77
CA GLU A 16 8.35 -0.18 6.37
C GLU A 16 6.85 0.15 6.36
N VAL A 17 6.04 -0.78 5.89
CA VAL A 17 4.58 -0.67 5.93
C VAL A 17 4.02 -1.36 7.18
N SER A 18 2.92 -0.83 7.71
CA SER A 18 2.27 -1.40 8.89
C SER A 18 1.62 -2.74 8.56
N LEU A 19 2.17 -3.83 9.10
CA LEU A 19 1.71 -5.21 8.90
C LEU A 19 1.52 -5.93 10.23
N ASP A 20 0.55 -6.85 10.25
CA ASP A 20 0.37 -7.77 11.37
C ASP A 20 1.60 -8.67 11.52
N SER A 21 1.95 -9.00 12.77
CA SER A 21 3.18 -9.75 13.06
C SER A 21 3.20 -11.12 12.39
N HIS A 22 2.06 -11.83 12.33
CA HIS A 22 1.97 -13.16 11.70
C HIS A 22 2.19 -13.10 10.18
N VAL A 23 1.70 -12.05 9.51
CA VAL A 23 1.91 -11.85 8.06
C VAL A 23 3.39 -11.64 7.76
N ARG A 24 4.05 -10.80 8.57
CA ARG A 24 5.49 -10.56 8.43
C ARG A 24 6.30 -11.85 8.66
N GLU A 25 5.93 -12.64 9.66
CA GLU A 25 6.59 -13.92 9.95
C GLU A 25 6.42 -14.93 8.80
N ALA A 26 5.22 -15.03 8.23
CA ALA A 26 4.97 -15.86 7.06
C ALA A 26 5.87 -15.46 5.88
N ILE A 27 5.96 -14.16 5.57
CA ILE A 27 6.85 -13.63 4.53
C ILE A 27 8.33 -13.97 4.83
N ASN A 28 8.77 -13.81 6.08
CA ASN A 28 10.14 -14.12 6.48
C ASN A 28 10.49 -15.60 6.21
N ASN A 29 9.55 -16.52 6.44
CA ASN A 29 9.73 -17.94 6.16
C ASN A 29 9.75 -18.22 4.65
N ASP A 30 8.84 -17.60 3.90
CA ASP A 30 8.76 -17.74 2.43
C ASP A 30 9.97 -17.15 1.71
N MET A 31 10.70 -16.22 2.33
CA MET A 31 11.95 -15.69 1.75
C MET A 31 13.04 -16.76 1.55
N ILE A 32 12.94 -17.92 2.21
CA ILE A 32 13.82 -19.08 1.95
C ILE A 32 13.52 -19.68 0.57
N HIS A 33 12.24 -19.79 0.21
CA HIS A 33 11.78 -20.31 -1.08
C HIS A 33 10.69 -19.39 -1.66
N PRO A 34 11.07 -18.25 -2.26
CA PRO A 34 10.12 -17.24 -2.69
C PRO A 34 9.08 -17.79 -3.67
N THR A 35 7.82 -17.50 -3.41
CA THR A 35 6.71 -17.82 -4.30
C THR A 35 6.13 -16.54 -4.91
N VAL A 36 5.37 -16.68 -6.00
CA VAL A 36 4.70 -15.53 -6.62
C VAL A 36 3.58 -14.94 -5.74
N HIS A 37 3.10 -15.70 -4.75
CA HIS A 37 1.98 -15.35 -3.87
C HIS A 37 2.42 -14.92 -2.47
N MET A 38 3.73 -14.92 -2.18
CA MET A 38 4.25 -14.70 -0.82
C MET A 38 3.87 -13.35 -0.21
N PHE A 39 3.45 -12.37 -1.01
CA PHE A 39 3.04 -11.04 -0.54
C PHE A 39 1.53 -10.80 -0.61
N ASP A 40 0.72 -11.77 -1.04
CA ASP A 40 -0.72 -11.55 -1.32
C ASP A 40 -1.47 -11.11 -0.05
N GLU A 41 -1.19 -11.73 1.10
CA GLU A 41 -1.81 -11.37 2.37
C GLU A 41 -1.38 -9.97 2.84
N ALA A 42 -0.08 -9.65 2.75
CA ALA A 42 0.41 -8.31 3.08
C ALA A 42 -0.18 -7.24 2.15
N GLN A 43 -0.26 -7.52 0.86
CA GLN A 43 -0.87 -6.61 -0.11
C GLN A 43 -2.34 -6.36 0.23
N TYR A 44 -3.10 -7.40 0.56
CA TYR A 44 -4.50 -7.28 0.97
C TYR A 44 -4.66 -6.45 2.26
N GLN A 45 -3.79 -6.67 3.24
CA GLN A 45 -3.80 -5.92 4.49
C GLN A 45 -3.56 -4.42 4.24
N ILE A 46 -2.51 -4.07 3.48
CA ILE A 46 -2.18 -2.68 3.16
C ILE A 46 -3.28 -2.02 2.33
N TYR A 47 -3.83 -2.74 1.34
CA TYR A 47 -4.95 -2.25 0.56
C TYR A 47 -6.15 -1.90 1.45
N THR A 48 -6.53 -2.83 2.34
CA THR A 48 -7.67 -2.63 3.27
C THR A 48 -7.41 -1.47 4.23
N LEU A 49 -6.18 -1.34 4.75
CA LEU A 49 -5.77 -0.23 5.61
C LEU A 49 -5.91 1.11 4.87
N MET A 50 -5.38 1.21 3.65
CA MET A 50 -5.51 2.41 2.83
C MET A 50 -6.96 2.72 2.51
N GLN A 51 -7.76 1.72 2.13
CA GLN A 51 -9.17 1.88 1.80
C GLN A 51 -9.99 2.44 2.98
N ARG A 52 -9.70 1.98 4.21
CA ARG A 52 -10.45 2.39 5.41
C ARG A 52 -10.04 3.74 5.96
N ASP A 53 -8.79 4.14 5.79
CA ASP A 53 -8.25 5.36 6.41
C ASP A 53 -7.79 6.41 5.40
N SER A 54 -6.80 6.09 4.57
CA SER A 54 -6.19 7.07 3.66
C SER A 54 -7.11 7.49 2.52
N TYR A 55 -7.87 6.56 1.95
CA TYR A 55 -8.77 6.80 0.84
C TYR A 55 -9.91 7.81 1.14
N PRO A 56 -10.72 7.66 2.21
CA PRO A 56 -11.75 8.65 2.51
C PRO A 56 -11.16 10.03 2.80
N ARG A 57 -9.99 10.10 3.45
CA ARG A 57 -9.26 11.36 3.67
C ARG A 57 -8.78 11.98 2.36
N PHE A 58 -8.29 11.16 1.42
CA PHE A 58 -7.86 11.62 0.11
C PHE A 58 -9.01 12.23 -0.69
N ILE A 59 -10.17 11.57 -0.78
CA ILE A 59 -11.35 12.08 -1.49
C ILE A 59 -11.87 13.39 -0.86
N ALA A 60 -11.80 13.52 0.47
CA ALA A 60 -12.19 14.75 1.16
C ALA A 60 -11.16 15.90 1.00
N SER A 61 -9.92 15.59 0.63
CA SER A 61 -8.81 16.54 0.59
C SER A 61 -8.95 17.61 -0.49
N THR A 62 -8.29 18.75 -0.28
CA THR A 62 -8.18 19.82 -1.29
C THR A 62 -7.42 19.36 -2.53
N MET A 63 -6.50 18.41 -2.39
CA MET A 63 -5.75 17.83 -3.51
C MET A 63 -6.68 17.17 -4.51
N TYR A 64 -7.54 16.27 -4.04
CA TYR A 64 -8.51 15.59 -4.89
C TYR A 64 -9.54 16.56 -5.49
N LYS A 65 -10.05 17.50 -4.69
CA LYS A 65 -11.00 18.51 -5.18
C LYS A 65 -10.43 19.38 -6.29
N ARG A 66 -9.17 19.84 -6.16
CA ARG A 66 -8.49 20.61 -7.22
C ARG A 66 -8.34 19.82 -8.52
N ILE A 67 -8.04 18.52 -8.41
CA ILE A 67 -7.95 17.64 -9.57
C ILE A 67 -9.33 17.54 -10.23
N LEU A 68 -10.39 17.31 -9.44
CA LEU A 68 -11.76 17.23 -9.94
C LEU A 68 -12.18 18.53 -10.65
N ASP A 69 -11.89 19.69 -10.06
CA ASP A 69 -12.18 21.00 -10.65
C ASP A 69 -11.43 21.20 -11.98
N SER A 70 -10.16 20.76 -12.07
CA SER A 70 -9.37 20.86 -13.30
C SER A 70 -9.90 20.00 -14.45
N TYR A 71 -10.51 18.85 -14.14
CA TYR A 71 -11.14 17.99 -15.14
C TYR A 71 -12.56 18.43 -15.48
N GLY A 72 -13.31 18.99 -14.53
CA GLY A 72 -14.63 19.58 -14.78
C GLY A 72 -14.60 20.80 -15.70
N GLN A 73 -13.49 21.56 -15.73
CA GLN A 73 -13.29 22.64 -16.71
C GLN A 73 -12.96 22.15 -18.12
N MET A 74 -12.65 20.85 -18.31
CA MET A 74 -12.32 20.30 -19.62
C MET A 74 -13.55 19.87 -20.44
N GLU A 75 -14.75 19.83 -19.82
CA GLU A 75 -16.03 19.58 -20.52
C GLU A 75 -16.68 20.85 -21.10
N GLU A 76 -16.17 22.06 -20.81
CA GLU A 76 -16.70 23.35 -21.32
C GLU A 76 -15.93 23.92 -22.55
N LEU A 77 -15.16 23.09 -23.27
CA LEU A 77 -14.49 23.46 -24.54
C LEU A 77 -15.07 22.70 -25.74
#